data_AF-A0A7X3R2M0-F1
#
_entry.id   AF-A0A7X3R2M0-F1
#
_cell.length_a   1.000
_cell.length_b   1.000
_cell.length_c   1.000
_cell.angle_alpha   90.00
_cell.angle_beta   90.00
_cell.angle_gamma   90.00
#
_symmetry.space_group_name_H-M   'P 1'
#
loop_
_entity.id
_entity.type
_entity.pdbx_description
1 polymer ?
#
loop_
_entity_poly.entity_id
_entity_poly.type
_entity_poly.pdbx_seq_one_letter_code
_entity_poly.pdbx_strand_id
1 'polypeptide(L)'
;MALSRTAVASLTFLGGVLVFGVVLGFVLAFQPARADPLEERWSELGVLEAEFVFLGDFTRGERESLKRDLKAAQVLFAERFGAVTSDFTVYVSADPDALNEQLLRISGSEYEDEFCGLARRDAIFLATVEVCSGSVDYDHGLNLAHEYFHVLQWDARGPRGNRLVEPGPPGTWLGWIIEGSAAYAEALFNDEQGRRSLAALREGVQVRWSALGQPFPRSFSQITDPLEEYTLEYRVGSLATEWLVEGAGPEAILKFFRFGGHGAAFETAFGMSVDDFYSGFESHRWEVAHPYFWRSGGTVVGSDGLPVEGMAVFAAVRIEGELWSAGMTETDAQGNFEFSVPGSGYVLGLFVQCPGDDENPEWAYAGAWGRDGLVADADGHYDADDRGVEPFAGEDQDRTELVIEIPETRESLIAKGCES
;
A
#
# COMPACT_ATOMS: atom_id res chain seq x y z
N MET A 1 33.77 1.32 79.25
CA MET A 1 33.96 2.32 78.19
C MET A 1 32.58 2.76 77.74
N ALA A 2 32.19 4.00 78.01
CA ALA A 2 30.90 4.56 77.62
C ALA A 2 31.03 5.16 76.21
N LEU A 3 30.27 4.66 75.25
CA LEU A 3 30.15 5.27 73.93
C LEU A 3 29.50 6.64 74.08
N SER A 4 30.07 7.67 73.44
CA SER A 4 29.55 9.03 73.50
C SER A 4 28.16 9.11 72.86
N ARG A 5 27.30 9.99 73.40
CA ARG A 5 25.91 10.19 72.91
C ARG A 5 25.82 10.54 71.41
N THR A 6 26.89 11.03 70.81
CA THR A 6 27.00 11.30 69.36
C THR A 6 27.16 10.04 68.51
N ALA A 7 27.77 8.96 69.03
CA ALA A 7 27.92 7.70 68.28
C ALA A 7 26.61 6.91 68.18
N VAL A 8 25.68 7.09 69.14
CA VAL A 8 24.38 6.40 69.14
C VAL A 8 23.43 7.00 68.11
N ALA A 9 23.46 8.31 67.88
CA ALA A 9 22.57 8.99 66.92
C ALA A 9 22.90 8.64 65.45
N SER A 10 24.18 8.46 65.11
CA SER A 10 24.59 8.09 63.74
C SER A 10 24.23 6.65 63.36
N LEU A 11 24.20 5.73 64.33
CA LEU A 11 23.80 4.33 64.10
C LEU A 11 22.29 4.16 63.92
N THR A 12 21.46 5.01 64.55
CA THR A 12 20.00 4.99 64.33
C THR A 12 19.62 5.57 62.97
N PHE A 13 20.35 6.58 62.48
CA PHE A 13 20.09 7.20 61.18
C PHE A 13 20.48 6.29 60.00
N LEU A 14 21.62 5.59 60.09
CA LEU A 14 22.03 4.61 59.08
C LEU A 14 21.14 3.35 59.05
N GLY A 15 20.67 2.87 60.20
CA GLY A 15 19.70 1.77 60.27
C GLY A 15 18.34 2.13 59.66
N GLY A 16 17.87 3.37 59.87
CA GLY A 16 16.63 3.87 59.27
C GLY A 16 16.70 3.99 57.74
N VAL A 17 17.79 4.50 57.20
CA VAL A 17 18.00 4.63 55.74
C VAL A 17 18.13 3.26 55.06
N LEU A 18 18.76 2.28 55.70
CA LEU A 18 18.86 0.93 55.14
C LEU A 18 17.53 0.16 55.17
N VAL A 19 16.75 0.29 56.24
CA VAL A 19 15.43 -0.37 56.33
C VAL A 19 14.41 0.30 55.40
N PHE A 20 14.41 1.64 55.29
CA PHE A 20 13.55 2.33 54.33
C PHE A 20 13.98 2.05 52.88
N GLY A 21 15.28 1.96 52.58
CA GLY A 21 15.77 1.62 51.24
C GLY A 21 15.44 0.18 50.81
N VAL A 22 15.50 -0.79 51.73
CA VAL A 22 15.11 -2.18 51.44
C VAL A 22 13.60 -2.33 51.32
N VAL A 23 12.80 -1.65 52.15
CA VAL A 23 11.34 -1.69 52.07
C VAL A 23 10.83 -0.94 50.82
N LEU A 24 11.40 0.22 50.47
CA LEU A 24 11.04 0.95 49.24
C LEU A 24 11.52 0.20 47.98
N GLY A 25 12.69 -0.45 48.03
CA GLY A 25 13.17 -1.34 46.97
C GLY A 25 12.28 -2.57 46.78
N PHE A 26 11.76 -3.17 47.86
CA PHE A 26 10.78 -4.26 47.77
C PHE A 26 9.40 -3.78 47.29
N VAL A 27 8.93 -2.61 47.71
CA VAL A 27 7.63 -2.07 47.25
C VAL A 27 7.69 -1.64 45.78
N LEU A 28 8.83 -1.16 45.29
CA LEU A 28 9.02 -0.85 43.86
C LEU A 28 9.33 -2.09 42.99
N ALA A 29 9.93 -3.15 43.56
CA ALA A 29 10.17 -4.41 42.86
C ALA A 29 8.92 -5.31 42.72
N PHE A 30 7.84 -4.99 43.44
CA PHE A 30 6.58 -5.73 43.43
C PHE A 30 5.39 -4.86 43.03
N GLN A 31 5.60 -3.79 42.25
CA GLN A 31 4.49 -3.31 41.45
C GLN A 31 4.19 -4.40 40.42
N PRO A 32 3.00 -5.04 40.43
CA PRO A 32 2.64 -5.95 39.36
C PRO A 32 2.85 -5.18 38.06
N ALA A 33 3.53 -5.80 37.09
CA ALA A 33 3.65 -5.22 35.76
C ALA A 33 2.25 -4.75 35.37
N ARG A 34 2.10 -3.45 35.08
CA ARG A 34 0.82 -2.92 34.63
C ARG A 34 0.36 -3.82 33.49
N ALA A 35 -0.87 -4.34 33.59
CA ALA A 35 -1.44 -5.16 32.54
C ALA A 35 -1.26 -4.43 31.21
N ASP A 36 -0.86 -5.16 30.18
CA ASP A 36 -0.74 -4.60 28.84
C ASP A 36 -2.12 -4.09 28.42
N PRO A 37 -2.31 -2.78 28.17
CA PRO A 37 -3.63 -2.23 27.85
C PRO A 37 -4.29 -2.91 26.65
N LEU A 38 -3.50 -3.45 25.73
CA LEU A 38 -4.02 -4.23 24.60
C LEU A 38 -4.63 -5.57 25.05
N GLU A 39 -3.96 -6.30 25.94
CA GLU A 39 -4.46 -7.59 26.45
C GLU A 39 -5.75 -7.42 27.26
N GLU A 40 -5.85 -6.33 28.03
CA GLU A 40 -7.09 -5.97 28.75
C GLU A 40 -8.24 -5.72 27.76
N ARG A 41 -8.07 -4.80 26.80
CA ARG A 41 -9.08 -4.49 25.76
C ARG A 41 -9.47 -5.71 24.95
N TRP A 42 -8.49 -6.53 24.55
CA TRP A 42 -8.75 -7.75 23.80
C TRP A 42 -9.55 -8.77 24.61
N SER A 43 -9.24 -8.93 25.90
CA SER A 43 -9.98 -9.85 26.78
C SER A 43 -11.45 -9.43 26.98
N GLU A 44 -11.74 -8.12 26.94
CA GLU A 44 -13.10 -7.58 27.03
C GLU A 44 -13.99 -7.95 25.83
N LEU A 45 -13.37 -8.25 24.67
CA LEU A 45 -14.10 -8.71 23.48
C LEU A 45 -14.73 -10.10 23.68
N GLY A 46 -14.21 -10.89 24.64
CA GLY A 46 -14.70 -12.24 24.92
C GLY A 46 -14.48 -13.25 23.80
N VAL A 47 -13.55 -12.97 22.87
CA VAL A 47 -13.16 -13.90 21.79
C VAL A 47 -11.97 -14.76 22.21
N LEU A 48 -11.88 -15.96 21.65
CA LEU A 48 -10.73 -16.84 21.87
C LEU A 48 -9.49 -16.33 21.12
N GLU A 49 -8.30 -16.75 21.53
CA GLU A 49 -7.09 -16.51 20.74
C GLU A 49 -7.17 -17.36 19.46
N ALA A 50 -6.95 -16.74 18.30
CA ALA A 50 -6.89 -17.45 17.03
C ALA A 50 -5.68 -18.41 17.00
N GLU A 51 -5.82 -19.52 16.29
CA GLU A 51 -4.73 -20.48 16.13
C GLU A 51 -3.69 -19.93 15.15
N PHE A 52 -2.40 -20.07 15.47
CA PHE A 52 -1.30 -19.77 14.55
C PHE A 52 -0.50 -21.03 14.24
N VAL A 53 -0.28 -21.28 12.95
CA VAL A 53 0.58 -22.32 12.41
C VAL A 53 1.74 -21.66 11.66
N PHE A 54 2.92 -21.71 12.27
CA PHE A 54 4.14 -21.19 11.67
C PHE A 54 4.86 -22.29 10.91
N LEU A 55 4.95 -22.12 9.59
CA LEU A 55 5.60 -23.04 8.66
C LEU A 55 7.03 -22.56 8.43
N GLY A 56 7.96 -23.17 9.17
CA GLY A 56 9.38 -22.79 9.15
C GLY A 56 9.87 -22.23 10.49
N ASP A 57 11.07 -21.66 10.44
CA ASP A 57 11.79 -21.18 11.62
C ASP A 57 11.46 -19.73 11.94
N PHE A 58 10.49 -19.54 12.83
CA PHE A 58 10.19 -18.23 13.44
C PHE A 58 10.70 -18.16 14.86
N THR A 59 11.41 -17.08 15.19
CA THR A 59 11.81 -16.76 16.56
C THR A 59 10.58 -16.56 17.45
N ARG A 60 10.77 -16.68 18.76
CA ARG A 60 9.71 -16.36 19.72
C ARG A 60 9.23 -14.90 19.57
N GLY A 61 10.14 -13.96 19.32
CA GLY A 61 9.80 -12.54 19.19
C GLY A 61 8.86 -12.28 18.02
N GLU A 62 9.15 -12.85 16.85
CA GLU A 62 8.31 -12.71 15.65
C GLU A 62 6.93 -13.32 15.86
N ARG A 63 6.86 -14.51 16.46
CA ARG A 63 5.58 -15.19 16.77
C ARG A 63 4.70 -14.36 17.70
N GLU A 64 5.28 -13.82 18.77
CA GLU A 64 4.54 -12.98 19.72
C GLU A 64 4.15 -11.63 19.10
N SER A 65 5.01 -11.04 18.25
CA SER A 65 4.69 -9.80 17.53
C SER A 65 3.48 -9.98 16.60
N LEU A 66 3.46 -11.08 15.84
CA LEU A 66 2.35 -11.41 14.93
C LEU A 66 1.02 -11.61 15.66
N LYS A 67 1.06 -12.32 16.78
CA LYS A 67 -0.11 -12.51 17.64
C LYS A 67 -0.60 -11.19 18.23
N ARG A 68 0.33 -10.33 18.68
CA ARG A 68 0.02 -9.00 19.20
C ARG A 68 -0.65 -8.13 18.13
N ASP A 69 -0.16 -8.17 16.90
CA ASP A 69 -0.73 -7.44 15.76
C ASP A 69 -2.16 -7.91 15.46
N LEU A 70 -2.41 -9.23 15.45
CA LEU A 70 -3.78 -9.73 15.27
C LEU A 70 -4.70 -9.24 16.38
N LYS A 71 -4.28 -9.32 17.65
CA LYS A 71 -5.09 -8.82 18.78
C LYS A 71 -5.38 -7.33 18.64
N ALA A 72 -4.40 -6.54 18.22
CA ALA A 72 -4.57 -5.11 17.98
C ALA A 72 -5.57 -4.83 16.84
N ALA A 73 -5.50 -5.59 15.74
CA ALA A 73 -6.48 -5.52 14.66
C ALA A 73 -7.89 -5.92 15.13
N GLN A 74 -8.02 -7.01 15.90
CA GLN A 74 -9.27 -7.47 16.49
C GLN A 74 -9.92 -6.41 17.37
N VAL A 75 -9.14 -5.76 18.26
CA VAL A 75 -9.61 -4.67 19.12
C VAL A 75 -10.05 -3.47 18.28
N LEU A 76 -9.20 -3.01 17.35
CA LEU A 76 -9.52 -1.87 16.51
C LEU A 76 -10.80 -2.12 15.69
N PHE A 77 -10.93 -3.30 15.09
CA PHE A 77 -12.05 -3.60 14.20
C PHE A 77 -13.34 -3.85 14.97
N ALA A 78 -13.26 -4.40 16.19
CA ALA A 78 -14.42 -4.47 17.08
C ALA A 78 -14.94 -3.08 17.44
N GLU A 79 -14.05 -2.16 17.79
CA GLU A 79 -14.41 -0.79 18.18
C GLU A 79 -14.88 0.07 17.00
N ARG A 80 -14.30 -0.11 15.81
CA ARG A 80 -14.61 0.69 14.63
C ARG A 80 -15.77 0.14 13.82
N PHE A 81 -15.78 -1.16 13.54
CA PHE A 81 -16.74 -1.79 12.64
C PHE A 81 -17.81 -2.61 13.38
N GLY A 82 -17.70 -2.74 14.71
CA GLY A 82 -18.66 -3.50 15.51
C GLY A 82 -18.60 -5.01 15.29
N ALA A 83 -17.46 -5.53 14.82
CA ALA A 83 -17.30 -6.95 14.50
C ALA A 83 -15.92 -7.47 14.92
N VAL A 84 -15.93 -8.71 15.41
CA VAL A 84 -14.73 -9.46 15.76
C VAL A 84 -15.04 -10.94 15.65
N THR A 85 -14.08 -11.70 15.17
CA THR A 85 -14.07 -13.17 15.21
C THR A 85 -12.65 -13.67 15.45
N SER A 86 -12.56 -14.93 15.88
CA SER A 86 -11.34 -15.72 16.01
C SER A 86 -11.53 -17.15 15.47
N ASP A 87 -12.62 -17.40 14.74
CA ASP A 87 -12.94 -18.72 14.18
C ASP A 87 -12.20 -18.97 12.86
N PHE A 88 -10.87 -18.89 12.93
CA PHE A 88 -9.95 -19.11 11.80
C PHE A 88 -8.55 -19.47 12.31
N THR A 89 -7.73 -20.01 11.41
CA THR A 89 -6.31 -20.30 11.65
C THR A 89 -5.42 -19.40 10.80
N VAL A 90 -4.36 -18.84 11.38
CA VAL A 90 -3.36 -18.06 10.65
C VAL A 90 -2.16 -18.95 10.33
N TYR A 91 -1.91 -19.15 9.03
CA TYR A 91 -0.74 -19.82 8.49
C TYR A 91 0.30 -18.78 8.08
N VAL A 92 1.51 -18.88 8.61
CA VAL A 92 2.59 -17.93 8.32
C VAL A 92 3.82 -18.70 7.85
N SER A 93 4.40 -18.30 6.71
CA SER A 93 5.64 -18.90 6.21
C SER A 93 6.57 -17.89 5.56
N ALA A 94 7.88 -18.13 5.68
CA ALA A 94 8.88 -17.46 4.84
C ALA A 94 9.16 -18.25 3.54
N ASP A 95 8.53 -19.41 3.38
CA ASP A 95 8.66 -20.30 2.23
C ASP A 95 7.33 -20.31 1.47
N PRO A 96 7.24 -19.65 0.29
CA PRO A 96 6.03 -19.63 -0.53
C PRO A 96 5.51 -21.01 -0.88
N ASP A 97 6.40 -21.99 -1.11
CA ASP A 97 6.03 -23.35 -1.48
C ASP A 97 5.34 -24.06 -0.32
N ALA A 98 5.88 -23.90 0.90
CA ALA A 98 5.27 -24.46 2.11
C ALA A 98 3.88 -23.86 2.39
N LEU A 99 3.72 -22.56 2.14
CA LEU A 99 2.44 -21.87 2.28
C LEU A 99 1.43 -22.35 1.23
N ASN A 100 1.85 -22.48 -0.03
CA ASN A 100 1.01 -22.96 -1.13
C ASN A 100 0.61 -24.43 -0.94
N GLU A 101 1.53 -25.29 -0.45
CA GLU A 101 1.20 -26.68 -0.11
C GLU A 101 0.09 -26.72 0.95
N GLN A 102 0.15 -25.83 1.94
CA GLN A 102 -0.87 -25.81 2.98
C GLN A 102 -2.20 -25.21 2.50
N LEU A 103 -2.15 -24.20 1.63
CA LEU A 103 -3.33 -23.70 0.93
C LEU A 103 -3.99 -24.81 0.11
N LEU A 104 -3.22 -25.57 -0.67
CA LEU A 104 -3.70 -26.71 -1.46
C LEU A 104 -4.38 -27.77 -0.58
N ARG A 105 -3.78 -28.10 0.56
CA ARG A 105 -4.34 -29.09 1.50
C ARG A 105 -5.68 -28.65 2.09
N ILE A 106 -5.84 -27.37 2.41
CA ILE A 106 -7.07 -26.83 3.01
C ILE A 106 -8.15 -26.61 1.96
N SER A 107 -7.78 -26.04 0.82
CA SER A 107 -8.72 -25.54 -0.18
C SER A 107 -8.99 -26.50 -1.33
N GLY A 108 -8.07 -27.44 -1.60
CA GLY A 108 -8.07 -28.25 -2.81
C GLY A 108 -7.72 -27.48 -4.09
N SER A 109 -7.26 -26.23 -3.98
CA SER A 109 -6.83 -25.39 -5.10
C SER A 109 -5.38 -24.93 -4.89
N GLU A 110 -4.55 -25.06 -5.92
CA GLU A 110 -3.26 -24.39 -5.99
C GLU A 110 -3.49 -22.91 -6.31
N TYR A 111 -2.63 -22.06 -5.77
CA TYR A 111 -2.52 -20.67 -6.23
C TYR A 111 -1.29 -20.62 -7.14
N GLU A 112 -1.48 -20.20 -8.38
CA GLU A 112 -0.42 -20.21 -9.41
C GLU A 112 0.57 -19.05 -9.22
N ASP A 113 0.15 -17.98 -8.54
CA ASP A 113 0.94 -16.76 -8.35
C ASP A 113 1.59 -16.68 -6.97
N GLU A 114 2.67 -15.90 -6.84
CA GLU A 114 3.19 -15.53 -5.53
C GLU A 114 2.21 -14.55 -4.86
N PHE A 115 1.82 -14.84 -3.61
CA PHE A 115 0.91 -13.98 -2.84
C PHE A 115 1.51 -13.63 -1.48
N CYS A 116 1.29 -12.39 -1.05
CA CYS A 116 1.72 -11.90 0.26
C CYS A 116 0.73 -12.20 1.38
N GLY A 117 -0.55 -12.20 1.03
CA GLY A 117 -1.65 -12.50 1.91
C GLY A 117 -2.78 -13.15 1.12
N LEU A 118 -3.50 -14.05 1.78
CA LEU A 118 -4.75 -14.58 1.28
C LEU A 118 -5.65 -14.94 2.46
N ALA A 119 -6.87 -14.42 2.46
CA ALA A 119 -7.89 -14.77 3.43
C ALA A 119 -8.97 -15.66 2.84
N ARG A 120 -9.32 -16.69 3.61
CA ARG A 120 -10.55 -17.44 3.49
C ARG A 120 -11.36 -17.26 4.76
N ARG A 121 -12.57 -17.83 4.77
CA ARG A 121 -13.46 -17.72 5.93
C ARG A 121 -12.83 -18.27 7.22
N ASP A 122 -12.07 -19.35 7.12
CA ASP A 122 -11.54 -20.14 8.22
C ASP A 122 -10.01 -20.16 8.27
N ALA A 123 -9.34 -19.42 7.37
CA ALA A 123 -7.89 -19.39 7.30
C ALA A 123 -7.37 -18.06 6.77
N ILE A 124 -6.25 -17.61 7.31
CA ILE A 124 -5.42 -16.53 6.74
C ILE A 124 -4.07 -17.16 6.39
N PHE A 125 -3.54 -16.86 5.20
CA PHE A 125 -2.22 -17.29 4.74
C PHE A 125 -1.36 -16.03 4.56
N LEU A 126 -0.19 -15.99 5.18
CA LEU A 126 0.74 -14.85 5.11
C LEU A 126 2.14 -15.31 4.74
N ALA A 127 2.71 -14.71 3.70
CA ALA A 127 4.13 -14.80 3.41
C ALA A 127 4.90 -13.76 4.25
N THR A 128 6.17 -14.01 4.59
CA THR A 128 6.96 -13.04 5.36
C THR A 128 7.30 -11.78 4.56
N VAL A 129 7.63 -10.71 5.27
CA VAL A 129 8.10 -9.45 4.67
C VAL A 129 9.31 -9.66 3.76
N GLU A 130 10.19 -10.62 4.06
CA GLU A 130 11.35 -10.92 3.20
C GLU A 130 10.95 -11.45 1.82
N VAL A 131 9.83 -12.17 1.74
CA VAL A 131 9.25 -12.63 0.46
C VAL A 131 8.52 -11.45 -0.22
N CYS A 132 7.84 -10.63 0.57
CA CYS A 132 6.99 -9.55 0.06
C CYS A 132 7.71 -8.23 -0.23
N SER A 133 8.95 -8.04 0.25
CA SER A 133 9.69 -6.79 0.07
C SER A 133 10.20 -6.58 -1.37
N GLY A 134 10.09 -7.60 -2.22
CA GLY A 134 10.41 -7.50 -3.65
C GLY A 134 9.31 -6.80 -4.47
N SER A 135 8.09 -6.69 -3.95
CA SER A 135 7.00 -5.97 -4.61
C SER A 135 6.94 -4.53 -4.09
N VAL A 136 7.02 -3.60 -5.03
CA VAL A 136 7.28 -2.15 -4.88
C VAL A 136 6.34 -1.43 -3.90
N ASP A 137 5.25 -2.05 -3.45
CA ASP A 137 4.21 -1.43 -2.61
C ASP A 137 4.08 -2.02 -1.17
N TYR A 138 4.91 -3.00 -0.76
CA TYR A 138 4.79 -3.69 0.55
C TYR A 138 5.74 -3.17 1.63
N ASP A 139 5.93 -1.86 1.72
CA ASP A 139 6.89 -1.25 2.65
C ASP A 139 6.43 -1.24 4.14
N HIS A 140 5.25 -1.81 4.47
CA HIS A 140 4.61 -1.62 5.79
C HIS A 140 4.15 -2.88 6.54
N GLY A 141 4.81 -4.01 6.28
CA GLY A 141 4.65 -5.21 7.10
C GLY A 141 3.60 -6.17 6.57
N LEU A 142 3.36 -7.22 7.35
CA LEU A 142 2.46 -8.32 6.98
C LEU A 142 1.03 -7.79 6.80
N ASN A 143 0.38 -8.14 5.68
CA ASN A 143 -1.04 -7.83 5.34
C ASN A 143 -2.07 -8.40 6.33
N LEU A 144 -1.67 -8.75 7.56
CA LEU A 144 -2.52 -9.43 8.54
C LEU A 144 -3.81 -8.66 8.85
N ALA A 145 -3.76 -7.34 8.95
CA ALA A 145 -4.95 -6.53 9.17
C ALA A 145 -5.88 -6.51 7.95
N HIS A 146 -5.31 -6.42 6.73
CA HIS A 146 -6.04 -6.52 5.46
C HIS A 146 -6.74 -7.88 5.36
N GLU A 147 -5.99 -8.97 5.51
CA GLU A 147 -6.52 -10.33 5.46
C GLU A 147 -7.51 -10.63 6.58
N TYR A 148 -7.30 -10.10 7.78
CA TYR A 148 -8.27 -10.25 8.86
C TYR A 148 -9.59 -9.53 8.55
N PHE A 149 -9.55 -8.40 7.84
CA PHE A 149 -10.78 -7.73 7.43
C PHE A 149 -11.58 -8.57 6.44
N HIS A 150 -10.92 -9.28 5.51
CA HIS A 150 -11.61 -10.25 4.65
C HIS A 150 -12.30 -11.37 5.44
N VAL A 151 -11.69 -11.87 6.54
CA VAL A 151 -12.38 -12.82 7.44
C VAL A 151 -13.67 -12.22 8.01
N LEU A 152 -13.67 -10.95 8.41
CA LEU A 152 -14.87 -10.26 8.87
C LEU A 152 -15.92 -10.09 7.76
N GLN A 153 -15.50 -9.81 6.53
CA GLN A 153 -16.40 -9.76 5.37
C GLN A 153 -17.07 -11.12 5.13
N TRP A 154 -16.31 -12.21 5.26
CA TRP A 154 -16.82 -13.58 5.16
C TRP A 154 -17.79 -13.93 6.30
N ASP A 155 -17.42 -13.61 7.55
CA ASP A 155 -18.24 -13.87 8.73
C ASP A 155 -19.57 -13.10 8.66
N ALA A 156 -19.53 -11.84 8.23
CA ALA A 156 -20.71 -10.99 8.08
C ALA A 156 -21.76 -11.60 7.13
N ARG A 157 -21.35 -12.31 6.07
CA ARG A 157 -22.24 -13.01 5.12
C ARG A 157 -22.94 -14.22 5.75
N GLY A 158 -22.39 -14.77 6.82
CA GLY A 158 -22.90 -15.95 7.51
C GLY A 158 -22.74 -17.27 6.73
N PRO A 159 -23.25 -18.40 7.28
CA PRO A 159 -22.96 -19.75 6.78
C PRO A 159 -23.45 -20.06 5.36
N ARG A 160 -24.41 -19.27 4.85
CA ARG A 160 -24.95 -19.42 3.49
C ARG A 160 -24.09 -18.75 2.43
N GLY A 161 -23.08 -17.97 2.84
CA GLY A 161 -22.12 -17.32 1.96
C GLY A 161 -20.99 -18.21 1.46
N ASN A 162 -21.00 -19.53 1.73
CA ASN A 162 -19.90 -20.48 1.44
C ASN A 162 -19.49 -20.66 -0.04
N ARG A 163 -20.08 -19.90 -0.95
CA ARG A 163 -19.44 -19.58 -2.21
C ARG A 163 -19.27 -18.06 -2.19
N LEU A 164 -18.05 -17.55 -2.41
CA LEU A 164 -17.93 -16.46 -3.38
C LEU A 164 -18.65 -17.03 -4.59
N VAL A 165 -19.94 -16.70 -4.70
CA VAL A 165 -20.79 -17.20 -5.77
C VAL A 165 -19.99 -16.88 -7.01
N GLU A 166 -19.61 -17.94 -7.74
CA GLU A 166 -19.07 -17.89 -9.09
C GLU A 166 -19.48 -16.56 -9.70
N PRO A 167 -18.52 -15.71 -10.13
CA PRO A 167 -18.78 -14.32 -10.48
C PRO A 167 -20.16 -14.27 -11.12
N GLY A 168 -21.14 -13.76 -10.37
CA GLY A 168 -22.45 -13.58 -10.95
C GLY A 168 -22.22 -12.75 -12.22
N PRO A 169 -23.08 -12.89 -13.24
CA PRO A 169 -22.84 -12.32 -14.56
C PRO A 169 -22.15 -10.95 -14.45
N PRO A 170 -21.06 -10.70 -15.20
CA PRO A 170 -20.15 -9.57 -15.00
C PRO A 170 -20.88 -8.32 -14.50
N GLY A 171 -20.51 -7.83 -13.32
CA GLY A 171 -21.18 -6.69 -12.65
C GLY A 171 -22.05 -7.01 -11.42
N THR A 172 -21.98 -8.20 -10.82
CA THR A 172 -22.74 -8.49 -9.58
C THR A 172 -22.00 -8.22 -8.27
N TRP A 173 -20.66 -8.27 -8.29
CA TRP A 173 -19.80 -7.95 -7.15
C TRP A 173 -18.89 -6.79 -7.51
N LEU A 174 -18.82 -5.80 -6.62
CA LEU A 174 -17.90 -4.68 -6.74
C LEU A 174 -16.57 -5.13 -6.14
N GLY A 175 -15.68 -5.77 -6.93
CA GLY A 175 -14.38 -6.29 -6.45
C GLY A 175 -13.61 -5.26 -5.61
N TRP A 176 -13.59 -4.02 -6.08
CA TRP A 176 -13.03 -2.88 -5.37
C TRP A 176 -13.55 -2.65 -3.95
N ILE A 177 -14.80 -2.99 -3.61
CA ILE A 177 -15.28 -2.80 -2.23
C ILE A 177 -14.80 -3.92 -1.31
N ILE A 178 -14.45 -5.08 -1.86
CA ILE A 178 -13.86 -6.20 -1.12
C ILE A 178 -12.43 -5.81 -0.75
N GLU A 179 -11.61 -5.49 -1.76
CA GLU A 179 -10.19 -5.16 -1.57
C GLU A 179 -10.00 -3.77 -0.98
N GLY A 180 -10.69 -2.76 -1.51
CA GLY A 180 -10.61 -1.39 -1.03
C GLY A 180 -11.03 -1.24 0.43
N SER A 181 -12.03 -2.00 0.91
CA SER A 181 -12.41 -1.92 2.32
C SER A 181 -11.45 -2.63 3.26
N ALA A 182 -10.79 -3.70 2.80
CA ALA A 182 -9.69 -4.33 3.52
C ALA A 182 -8.46 -3.40 3.57
N ALA A 183 -8.13 -2.74 2.45
CA ALA A 183 -7.04 -1.76 2.37
C ALA A 183 -7.31 -0.53 3.26
N TYR A 184 -8.55 -0.05 3.33
CA TYR A 184 -8.95 1.01 4.26
C TYR A 184 -8.80 0.58 5.74
N ALA A 185 -9.21 -0.65 6.07
CA ALA A 185 -9.08 -1.18 7.42
C ALA A 185 -7.62 -1.37 7.84
N GLU A 186 -6.77 -1.83 6.91
CA GLU A 186 -5.33 -1.87 7.10
C GLU A 186 -4.72 -0.48 7.32
N ALA A 187 -5.13 0.51 6.53
CA ALA A 187 -4.66 1.89 6.68
C ALA A 187 -4.98 2.46 8.07
N LEU A 188 -6.20 2.22 8.58
CA LEU A 188 -6.58 2.57 9.95
C LEU A 188 -5.73 1.87 11.00
N PHE A 189 -5.44 0.57 10.79
CA PHE A 189 -4.60 -0.19 11.69
C PHE A 189 -3.17 0.37 11.72
N ASN A 190 -2.59 0.66 10.57
CA ASN A 190 -1.24 1.21 10.47
C ASN A 190 -1.12 2.61 11.08
N ASP A 191 -2.16 3.44 10.98
CA ASP A 191 -2.24 4.75 11.63
C ASP A 191 -2.28 4.61 13.16
N GLU A 192 -3.15 3.74 13.69
CA GLU A 192 -3.28 3.48 15.13
C GLU A 192 -1.97 2.90 15.73
N GLN A 193 -1.25 2.07 14.96
CA GLN A 193 0.05 1.54 15.37
C GLN A 193 1.21 2.54 15.18
N GLY A 194 0.96 3.73 14.62
CA GLY A 194 1.99 4.73 14.34
C GLY A 194 3.00 4.31 13.28
N ARG A 195 2.64 3.36 12.40
CA ARG A 195 3.49 2.83 11.33
C ARG A 195 3.46 3.73 10.10
N ARG A 196 2.26 4.12 9.68
CA ARG A 196 2.02 5.03 8.55
C ARG A 196 0.75 5.80 8.81
N SER A 197 0.80 7.11 8.62
CA SER A 197 -0.40 7.92 8.85
C SER A 197 -1.45 7.72 7.76
N LEU A 198 -2.73 7.65 8.13
CA LEU A 198 -3.84 7.58 7.17
C LEU A 198 -3.85 8.80 6.23
N ALA A 199 -3.49 9.98 6.75
CA ALA A 199 -3.42 11.21 5.96
C ALA A 199 -2.38 11.14 4.84
N ALA A 200 -1.18 10.63 5.13
CA ALA A 200 -0.14 10.44 4.11
C ALA A 200 -0.56 9.43 3.05
N LEU A 201 -1.17 8.30 3.45
CA LEU A 201 -1.71 7.35 2.49
C LEU A 201 -2.76 8.01 1.58
N ARG A 202 -3.70 8.77 2.17
CA ARG A 202 -4.74 9.49 1.42
C ARG A 202 -4.12 10.41 0.36
N GLU A 203 -3.13 11.20 0.74
CA GLU A 203 -2.40 12.09 -0.16
C GLU A 203 -1.73 11.31 -1.30
N GLY A 204 -0.99 10.24 -0.99
CA GLY A 204 -0.35 9.38 -1.98
C GLY A 204 -1.35 8.79 -2.98
N VAL A 205 -2.50 8.28 -2.51
CA VAL A 205 -3.54 7.73 -3.39
C VAL A 205 -4.21 8.82 -4.24
N GLN A 206 -4.47 9.99 -3.70
CA GLN A 206 -5.06 11.11 -4.46
C GLN A 206 -4.14 11.55 -5.60
N VAL A 207 -2.83 11.60 -5.37
CA VAL A 207 -1.84 11.92 -6.41
C VAL A 207 -1.82 10.81 -7.47
N ARG A 208 -1.77 9.52 -7.07
CA ARG A 208 -1.84 8.39 -8.01
C ARG A 208 -3.11 8.44 -8.86
N TRP A 209 -4.26 8.67 -8.24
CA TRP A 209 -5.53 8.74 -8.94
C TRP A 209 -5.62 9.94 -9.88
N SER A 210 -5.08 11.09 -9.47
CA SER A 210 -4.94 12.26 -10.35
C SER A 210 -4.08 11.94 -11.57
N ALA A 211 -2.99 11.19 -11.37
CA ALA A 211 -2.05 10.80 -12.42
C ALA A 211 -2.61 9.78 -13.41
N LEU A 212 -3.53 8.91 -12.97
CA LEU A 212 -4.28 8.04 -13.88
C LEU A 212 -5.29 8.84 -14.72
N GLY A 213 -5.80 9.96 -14.20
CA GLY A 213 -6.69 10.90 -14.91
C GLY A 213 -8.02 10.32 -15.38
N GLN A 214 -8.35 9.11 -14.96
CA GLN A 214 -9.55 8.39 -15.38
C GLN A 214 -10.57 8.26 -14.25
N PRO A 215 -11.88 8.17 -14.57
CA PRO A 215 -12.91 7.96 -13.57
C PRO A 215 -12.75 6.59 -12.90
N PHE A 216 -13.29 6.47 -11.68
CA PHE A 216 -13.31 5.19 -10.99
C PHE A 216 -14.14 4.16 -11.79
N PRO A 217 -13.56 3.03 -12.21
CA PRO A 217 -14.21 2.13 -13.14
C PRO A 217 -15.39 1.39 -12.50
N ARG A 218 -16.43 1.16 -13.29
CA ARG A 218 -17.55 0.29 -12.92
C ARG A 218 -17.23 -1.19 -13.07
N SER A 219 -16.25 -1.50 -13.92
CA SER A 219 -15.76 -2.86 -14.18
C SER A 219 -14.25 -2.80 -14.37
N PHE A 220 -13.53 -3.65 -13.65
CA PHE A 220 -12.08 -3.76 -13.75
C PHE A 220 -11.65 -4.66 -14.91
N SER A 221 -12.57 -5.44 -15.49
CA SER A 221 -12.32 -6.35 -16.61
C SER A 221 -11.81 -5.71 -17.90
N GLN A 222 -11.75 -4.38 -17.97
CA GLN A 222 -11.27 -3.62 -19.12
C GLN A 222 -9.88 -3.01 -18.88
N ILE A 223 -9.37 -3.09 -17.65
CA ILE A 223 -8.04 -2.64 -17.29
C ILE A 223 -7.10 -3.78 -17.64
N THR A 224 -6.10 -3.47 -18.45
CA THR A 224 -5.12 -4.46 -18.92
C THR A 224 -3.78 -4.34 -18.22
N ASP A 225 -3.52 -3.22 -17.55
CA ASP A 225 -2.32 -2.99 -16.76
C ASP A 225 -2.56 -3.46 -15.31
N PRO A 226 -1.85 -4.47 -14.82
CA PRO A 226 -2.01 -4.97 -13.45
C PRO A 226 -1.74 -3.91 -12.37
N LEU A 227 -0.82 -2.97 -12.60
CA LEU A 227 -0.52 -1.91 -11.63
C LEU A 227 -1.65 -0.88 -11.55
N GLU A 228 -2.26 -0.58 -12.70
CA GLU A 228 -3.45 0.26 -12.79
C GLU A 228 -4.64 -0.41 -12.11
N GLU A 229 -4.88 -1.70 -12.39
CA GLU A 229 -5.93 -2.50 -11.77
C GLU A 229 -5.77 -2.53 -10.24
N TYR A 230 -4.57 -2.86 -9.76
CA TYR A 230 -4.25 -2.86 -8.33
C TYR A 230 -4.47 -1.48 -7.70
N THR A 231 -3.95 -0.42 -8.33
CA THR A 231 -4.11 0.95 -7.83
C THR A 231 -5.57 1.34 -7.72
N LEU A 232 -6.38 1.05 -8.74
CA LEU A 232 -7.79 1.38 -8.71
C LEU A 232 -8.53 0.50 -7.69
N GLU A 233 -8.27 -0.80 -7.64
CA GLU A 233 -9.06 -1.74 -6.84
C GLU A 233 -8.77 -1.60 -5.34
N TYR A 234 -7.49 -1.50 -4.97
CA TYR A 234 -7.04 -1.43 -3.60
C TYR A 234 -6.93 0.01 -3.12
N ARG A 235 -6.12 0.83 -3.80
CA ARG A 235 -5.79 2.18 -3.32
C ARG A 235 -6.98 3.12 -3.50
N VAL A 236 -7.47 3.31 -4.72
CA VAL A 236 -8.66 4.16 -4.95
C VAL A 236 -9.91 3.54 -4.32
N GLY A 237 -10.02 2.20 -4.30
CA GLY A 237 -11.05 1.49 -3.55
C GLY A 237 -11.06 1.80 -2.04
N SER A 238 -9.89 2.04 -1.43
CA SER A 238 -9.79 2.48 -0.03
C SER A 238 -10.34 3.90 0.18
N LEU A 239 -10.08 4.84 -0.75
CA LEU A 239 -10.67 6.19 -0.71
C LEU A 239 -12.19 6.14 -0.94
N ALA A 240 -12.64 5.29 -1.85
CA ALA A 240 -14.06 5.04 -2.08
C ALA A 240 -14.73 4.48 -0.82
N THR A 241 -14.06 3.57 -0.11
CA THR A 241 -14.54 3.04 1.16
C THR A 241 -14.60 4.11 2.23
N GLU A 242 -13.54 4.91 2.38
CA GLU A 242 -13.50 6.04 3.31
C GLU A 242 -14.68 7.00 3.07
N TRP A 243 -14.92 7.38 1.82
CA TRP A 243 -16.04 8.25 1.44
C TRP A 243 -17.41 7.66 1.82
N LEU A 244 -17.59 6.34 1.64
CA LEU A 244 -18.79 5.64 2.09
C LEU A 244 -18.92 5.62 3.62
N VAL A 245 -17.82 5.45 4.34
CA VAL A 245 -17.79 5.45 5.81
C VAL A 245 -18.12 6.83 6.37
N GLU A 246 -17.67 7.92 5.74
CA GLU A 246 -18.02 9.28 6.13
C GLU A 246 -19.53 9.53 6.02
N GLY A 247 -20.18 8.98 5.00
CA GLY A 247 -21.62 9.15 4.77
C GLY A 247 -22.51 8.22 5.63
N ALA A 248 -22.12 6.96 5.79
CA ALA A 248 -22.98 5.92 6.38
C ALA A 248 -22.48 5.34 7.71
N GLY A 249 -21.27 5.73 8.14
CA GLY A 249 -20.58 5.17 9.29
C GLY A 249 -19.82 3.87 8.98
N PRO A 250 -18.81 3.51 9.79
CA PRO A 250 -17.93 2.36 9.53
C PRO A 250 -18.66 1.01 9.52
N GLU A 251 -19.68 0.84 10.37
CA GLU A 251 -20.50 -0.39 10.44
C GLU A 251 -21.24 -0.70 9.13
N ALA A 252 -21.44 0.30 8.25
CA ALA A 252 -22.12 0.13 6.97
C ALA A 252 -21.39 -0.85 6.04
N ILE A 253 -20.06 -0.93 6.11
CA ILE A 253 -19.28 -1.86 5.28
C ILE A 253 -19.65 -3.31 5.59
N LEU A 254 -19.60 -3.72 6.85
CA LEU A 254 -19.93 -5.11 7.22
C LEU A 254 -21.45 -5.36 7.10
N LYS A 255 -22.28 -4.32 7.24
CA LYS A 255 -23.71 -4.39 6.92
C LYS A 255 -23.94 -4.70 5.44
N PHE A 256 -23.18 -4.12 4.51
CA PHE A 256 -23.24 -4.43 3.08
C PHE A 256 -22.97 -5.91 2.81
N PHE A 257 -21.91 -6.47 3.40
CA PHE A 257 -21.61 -7.90 3.28
C PHE A 257 -22.67 -8.80 3.91
N ARG A 258 -23.23 -8.40 5.05
CA ARG A 258 -24.35 -9.10 5.71
C ARG A 258 -25.60 -9.17 4.85
N PHE A 259 -25.83 -8.19 3.99
CA PHE A 259 -26.96 -8.16 3.05
C PHE A 259 -26.65 -8.80 1.69
N GLY A 260 -25.50 -9.46 1.55
CA GLY A 260 -25.16 -10.27 0.37
C GLY A 260 -24.24 -9.59 -0.63
N GLY A 261 -23.80 -8.35 -0.38
CA GLY A 261 -22.69 -7.72 -1.12
C GLY A 261 -22.97 -7.37 -2.59
N HIS A 262 -24.22 -7.15 -2.97
CA HIS A 262 -24.63 -6.76 -4.33
C HIS A 262 -25.53 -5.51 -4.32
N GLY A 263 -25.95 -5.00 -5.48
CA GLY A 263 -26.62 -3.69 -5.64
C GLY A 263 -27.68 -3.31 -4.58
N ALA A 264 -28.66 -4.18 -4.30
CA ALA A 264 -29.66 -3.91 -3.25
C ALA A 264 -29.08 -3.86 -1.81
N ALA A 265 -28.02 -4.62 -1.54
CA ALA A 265 -27.28 -4.57 -0.29
C ALA A 265 -26.56 -3.22 -0.13
N PHE A 266 -26.04 -2.66 -1.24
CA PHE A 266 -25.36 -1.37 -1.26
C PHE A 266 -26.28 -0.25 -0.80
N GLU A 267 -27.47 -0.15 -1.41
CA GLU A 267 -28.47 0.86 -1.02
C GLU A 267 -28.94 0.67 0.43
N THR A 268 -29.14 -0.58 0.86
CA THR A 268 -29.55 -0.88 2.24
C THR A 268 -28.47 -0.49 3.26
N ALA A 269 -27.20 -0.69 2.92
CA ALA A 269 -26.07 -0.42 3.79
C ALA A 269 -25.74 1.07 3.85
N PHE A 270 -25.56 1.71 2.69
CA PHE A 270 -25.02 3.05 2.55
C PHE A 270 -26.08 4.14 2.34
N GLY A 271 -27.36 3.77 2.12
CA GLY A 271 -28.44 4.72 1.94
C GLY A 271 -28.42 5.47 0.60
N MET A 272 -27.67 4.97 -0.39
CA MET A 272 -27.58 5.52 -1.74
C MET A 272 -27.50 4.41 -2.79
N SER A 273 -27.96 4.66 -4.01
CA SER A 273 -27.78 3.69 -5.09
C SER A 273 -26.31 3.59 -5.52
N VAL A 274 -25.94 2.49 -6.18
CA VAL A 274 -24.59 2.34 -6.76
C VAL A 274 -24.33 3.42 -7.81
N ASP A 275 -25.34 3.83 -8.57
CA ASP A 275 -25.21 4.90 -9.57
C ASP A 275 -24.95 6.26 -8.93
N ASP A 276 -25.65 6.56 -7.82
CA ASP A 276 -25.44 7.79 -7.05
C ASP A 276 -24.03 7.79 -6.43
N PHE A 277 -23.55 6.64 -5.95
CA PHE A 277 -22.16 6.50 -5.49
C PHE A 277 -21.18 6.86 -6.61
N TYR A 278 -21.25 6.23 -7.79
CA TYR A 278 -20.29 6.51 -8.87
C TYR A 278 -20.35 7.98 -9.32
N SER A 279 -21.54 8.56 -9.42
CA SER A 279 -21.68 9.97 -9.77
C SER A 279 -21.13 10.91 -8.69
N GLY A 280 -21.39 10.61 -7.42
CA GLY A 280 -20.94 11.40 -6.28
C GLY A 280 -19.43 11.29 -6.05
N PHE A 281 -18.88 10.08 -6.14
CA PHE A 281 -17.47 9.81 -5.98
C PHE A 281 -16.63 10.38 -7.13
N GLU A 282 -17.14 10.35 -8.36
CA GLU A 282 -16.51 11.08 -9.47
C GLU A 282 -16.52 12.59 -9.22
N SER A 283 -17.60 13.15 -8.69
CA SER A 283 -17.63 14.57 -8.32
C SER A 283 -16.60 14.90 -7.23
N HIS A 284 -16.46 14.01 -6.24
CA HIS A 284 -15.45 14.12 -5.19
C HIS A 284 -14.02 14.04 -5.76
N ARG A 285 -13.77 13.17 -6.76
CA ARG A 285 -12.48 13.11 -7.47
C ARG A 285 -12.05 14.48 -7.97
N TRP A 286 -12.96 15.24 -8.58
CA TRP A 286 -12.66 16.59 -9.08
C TRP A 286 -12.26 17.58 -7.98
N GLU A 287 -12.62 17.33 -6.73
CA GLU A 287 -12.30 18.16 -5.56
C GLU A 287 -10.96 17.79 -4.93
N VAL A 288 -10.63 16.49 -4.83
CA VAL A 288 -9.47 16.00 -4.05
C VAL A 288 -8.36 15.36 -4.89
N ALA A 289 -8.66 14.96 -6.12
CA ALA A 289 -7.75 14.32 -7.06
C ALA A 289 -7.99 14.87 -8.47
N HIS A 290 -7.93 16.21 -8.57
CA HIS A 290 -8.20 16.91 -9.81
C HIS A 290 -7.28 16.38 -10.92
N PRO A 291 -7.83 15.90 -12.06
CA PRO A 291 -7.00 15.54 -13.20
C PRO A 291 -6.43 16.83 -13.78
N TYR A 292 -5.27 17.23 -13.29
CA TYR A 292 -4.48 18.29 -13.88
C TYR A 292 -3.93 17.75 -15.19
N PHE A 293 -4.30 18.33 -16.32
CA PHE A 293 -3.70 17.99 -17.60
C PHE A 293 -2.58 18.99 -17.88
N TRP A 294 -1.37 18.50 -18.10
CA TRP A 294 -0.35 19.31 -18.76
C TRP A 294 -0.18 18.85 -20.19
N ARG A 295 0.35 19.77 -21.00
CA ARG A 295 0.84 19.51 -22.35
C ARG A 295 2.35 19.65 -22.36
N SER A 296 3.06 18.57 -22.70
CA SER A 296 4.48 18.61 -23.01
C SER A 296 4.68 18.44 -24.51
N GLY A 297 5.57 19.23 -25.09
CA GLY A 297 5.99 19.05 -26.46
C GLY A 297 7.32 19.73 -26.76
N GLY A 298 8.07 19.15 -27.68
CA GLY A 298 9.39 19.63 -28.02
C GLY A 298 10.09 18.71 -29.01
N THR A 299 11.42 18.85 -29.07
CA THR A 299 12.28 18.09 -29.96
C THR A 299 13.41 17.45 -29.15
N VAL A 300 13.68 16.17 -29.37
CA VAL A 300 14.86 15.47 -28.83
C VAL A 300 15.94 15.42 -29.90
N VAL A 301 17.16 15.83 -29.52
CA VAL A 301 18.35 15.83 -30.37
C VAL A 301 19.49 15.07 -29.72
N GLY A 302 20.27 14.35 -30.54
CA GLY A 302 21.48 13.67 -30.12
C GLY A 302 22.60 14.64 -29.77
N SER A 303 23.70 14.13 -29.21
CA SER A 303 24.91 14.93 -28.93
C SER A 303 25.64 15.44 -30.19
N ASP A 304 25.22 15.00 -31.37
CA ASP A 304 25.62 15.52 -32.67
C ASP A 304 24.71 16.65 -33.19
N GLY A 305 23.67 17.00 -32.43
CA GLY A 305 22.66 18.00 -32.78
C GLY A 305 21.63 17.52 -33.81
N LEU A 306 21.63 16.24 -34.18
CA LEU A 306 20.65 15.67 -35.10
C LEU A 306 19.39 15.23 -34.34
N PRO A 307 18.19 15.33 -34.94
CA PRO A 307 16.99 14.81 -34.32
C PRO A 307 17.03 13.30 -34.09
N VAL A 308 16.46 12.85 -32.98
CA VAL A 308 16.38 11.42 -32.65
C VAL A 308 14.97 10.90 -32.93
N GLU A 309 14.80 10.06 -33.96
CA GLU A 309 13.54 9.41 -34.31
C GLU A 309 13.28 8.15 -33.47
N GLY A 310 12.01 7.89 -33.13
CA GLY A 310 11.57 6.67 -32.45
C GLY A 310 12.08 6.57 -31.01
N MET A 311 12.34 7.70 -30.37
CA MET A 311 12.67 7.76 -28.95
C MET A 311 11.38 7.82 -28.14
N ALA A 312 11.20 6.89 -27.21
CA ALA A 312 10.09 6.92 -26.29
C ALA A 312 10.34 8.01 -25.23
N VAL A 313 9.36 8.91 -25.10
CA VAL A 313 9.33 9.98 -24.10
C VAL A 313 8.22 9.65 -23.12
N PHE A 314 8.61 9.31 -21.89
CA PHE A 314 7.70 8.97 -20.80
C PHE A 314 7.54 10.17 -19.88
N ALA A 315 6.31 10.60 -19.61
CA ALA A 315 6.08 11.42 -18.44
C ALA A 315 5.98 10.52 -17.21
N ALA A 316 6.80 10.80 -16.20
CA ALA A 316 6.70 10.16 -14.91
C ALA A 316 6.39 11.20 -13.83
N VAL A 317 5.42 10.92 -12.96
CA VAL A 317 5.13 11.73 -11.77
C VAL A 317 5.81 11.13 -10.54
N ARG A 318 6.33 11.97 -9.66
CA ARG A 318 6.96 11.49 -8.41
C ARG A 318 5.92 11.40 -7.29
N ILE A 319 5.77 10.21 -6.71
CA ILE A 319 4.82 9.92 -5.63
C ILE A 319 5.56 9.17 -4.53
N GLU A 320 5.65 9.76 -3.33
CA GLU A 320 6.32 9.15 -2.16
C GLU A 320 7.78 8.71 -2.42
N GLY A 321 8.44 9.33 -3.39
CA GLY A 321 9.80 9.01 -3.79
C GLY A 321 9.89 8.09 -5.01
N GLU A 322 8.78 7.52 -5.48
CA GLU A 322 8.73 6.64 -6.66
C GLU A 322 8.30 7.39 -7.92
N LEU A 323 8.79 6.97 -9.08
CA LEU A 323 8.35 7.47 -10.38
C LEU A 323 7.26 6.59 -10.97
N TRP A 324 6.14 7.22 -11.31
CA TRP A 324 4.98 6.56 -11.90
C TRP A 324 4.76 7.09 -13.31
N SER A 325 4.74 6.18 -14.30
CA SER A 325 4.44 6.56 -15.69
C SER A 325 3.02 7.11 -15.78
N ALA A 326 2.89 8.36 -16.21
CA ALA A 326 1.62 9.03 -16.48
C ALA A 326 1.24 8.96 -17.97
N GLY A 327 2.21 8.65 -18.83
CA GLY A 327 1.98 8.41 -20.25
C GLY A 327 3.27 8.40 -21.05
N MET A 328 3.15 7.96 -22.30
CA MET A 328 4.27 7.78 -23.22
C MET A 328 3.89 8.27 -24.62
N THR A 329 4.86 8.81 -25.33
CA THR A 329 4.80 9.01 -26.78
C THR A 329 6.14 8.65 -27.41
N GLU A 330 6.21 8.65 -28.73
CA GLU A 330 7.47 8.47 -29.47
C GLU A 330 7.78 9.71 -30.31
N THR A 331 9.07 10.01 -30.46
CA THR A 331 9.52 11.09 -31.33
C THR A 331 9.35 10.74 -32.80
N ASP A 332 8.91 11.71 -33.60
CA ASP A 332 8.82 11.57 -35.06
C ASP A 332 10.20 11.65 -35.75
N ALA A 333 10.22 11.57 -37.08
CA ALA A 333 11.44 11.68 -37.89
C ALA A 333 12.16 13.04 -37.81
N GLN A 334 11.55 14.04 -37.17
CA GLN A 334 12.16 15.34 -36.86
C GLN A 334 12.50 15.45 -35.37
N GLY A 335 12.44 14.34 -34.63
CA GLY A 335 12.69 14.28 -33.19
C GLY A 335 11.58 14.90 -32.35
N ASN A 336 10.45 15.29 -32.96
CA ASN A 336 9.41 15.99 -32.23
C ASN A 336 8.53 15.02 -31.46
N PHE A 337 8.12 15.45 -30.27
CA PHE A 337 7.14 14.76 -29.45
C PHE A 337 6.09 15.75 -28.95
N GLU A 338 4.89 15.24 -28.71
CA GLU A 338 3.85 15.99 -28.03
C GLU A 338 2.92 15.01 -27.32
N PHE A 339 2.59 15.29 -26.06
CA PHE A 339 1.53 14.56 -25.37
C PHE A 339 0.88 15.43 -24.30
N SER A 340 -0.33 15.01 -23.91
CA SER A 340 -1.01 15.55 -22.74
C SER A 340 -1.34 14.41 -21.80
N VAL A 341 -0.91 14.53 -20.55
CA VAL A 341 -1.08 13.50 -19.51
C VAL A 341 -1.57 14.14 -18.21
N PRO A 342 -2.20 13.35 -17.32
CA PRO A 342 -2.79 13.85 -16.08
C PRO A 342 -1.88 13.68 -14.84
N GLY A 343 -2.07 14.46 -13.74
CA GLY A 343 -1.14 14.58 -12.57
C GLY A 343 -0.44 15.95 -12.25
N SER A 344 0.50 15.99 -11.31
CA SER A 344 1.22 17.23 -10.94
C SER A 344 2.64 16.90 -10.50
N GLY A 345 3.66 17.61 -10.99
CA GLY A 345 5.04 17.24 -10.67
C GLY A 345 5.52 16.10 -11.56
N TYR A 346 6.04 16.40 -12.75
CA TYR A 346 6.52 15.37 -13.68
C TYR A 346 7.97 15.54 -14.12
N VAL A 347 8.59 14.44 -14.55
CA VAL A 347 9.85 14.39 -15.28
C VAL A 347 9.61 13.69 -16.62
N LEU A 348 10.46 13.94 -17.61
CA LEU A 348 10.44 13.26 -18.90
C LEU A 348 11.55 12.21 -18.93
N GLY A 349 11.20 10.94 -18.79
CA GLY A 349 12.10 9.82 -19.05
C GLY A 349 12.30 9.60 -20.54
N LEU A 350 13.53 9.31 -20.96
CA LEU A 350 13.91 9.18 -22.37
C LEU A 350 14.51 7.80 -22.61
N PHE A 351 13.92 7.04 -23.53
CA PHE A 351 14.33 5.66 -23.82
C PHE A 351 14.40 5.40 -25.32
N VAL A 352 15.33 4.56 -25.72
CA VAL A 352 15.46 4.07 -27.10
C VAL A 352 15.15 2.57 -27.11
N GLN A 353 14.25 2.14 -27.99
CA GLN A 353 13.96 0.73 -28.16
C GLN A 353 15.19 0.00 -28.72
N CYS A 354 15.60 -1.09 -28.05
CA CYS A 354 16.61 -2.00 -28.53
C CYS A 354 16.10 -2.75 -29.78
N PRO A 355 16.97 -3.06 -30.76
CA PRO A 355 16.59 -3.94 -31.86
C PRO A 355 16.20 -5.33 -31.32
N GLY A 356 14.97 -5.79 -31.54
CA GLY A 356 14.52 -7.04 -30.93
C GLY A 356 13.07 -7.41 -31.24
N ASP A 357 12.46 -8.14 -30.31
CA ASP A 357 11.07 -8.59 -30.38
C ASP A 357 10.12 -7.43 -30.06
N ASP A 358 9.14 -7.21 -30.94
CA ASP A 358 8.10 -6.19 -30.75
C ASP A 358 7.11 -6.59 -29.64
N GLU A 359 7.02 -7.87 -29.28
CA GLU A 359 6.14 -8.36 -28.20
C GLU A 359 6.73 -8.09 -26.81
N ASN A 360 8.05 -7.99 -26.69
CA ASN A 360 8.73 -7.67 -25.43
C ASN A 360 9.95 -6.78 -25.69
N PRO A 361 9.74 -5.50 -26.04
CA PRO A 361 10.82 -4.61 -26.39
C PRO A 361 11.75 -4.36 -25.20
N GLU A 362 13.03 -4.61 -25.40
CA GLU A 362 14.09 -4.12 -24.50
C GLU A 362 14.31 -2.61 -24.75
N TRP A 363 14.65 -1.86 -23.70
CA TRP A 363 14.81 -0.40 -23.78
C TRP A 363 16.15 0.04 -23.20
N ALA A 364 16.87 0.88 -23.95
CA ALA A 364 18.05 1.57 -23.47
C ALA A 364 17.67 2.95 -22.91
N TYR A 365 18.01 3.22 -21.66
CA TYR A 365 17.68 4.48 -20.98
C TYR A 365 18.72 5.58 -21.28
N ALA A 366 18.24 6.77 -21.63
CA ALA A 366 19.06 7.92 -21.98
C ALA A 366 19.13 8.99 -20.87
N GLY A 367 18.17 8.98 -19.94
CA GLY A 367 18.10 9.92 -18.82
C GLY A 367 16.69 10.45 -18.54
N ALA A 368 16.57 11.22 -17.45
CA ALA A 368 15.34 11.91 -17.05
C ALA A 368 15.55 13.43 -17.11
N TRP A 369 14.58 14.14 -17.69
CA TRP A 369 14.60 15.58 -17.89
C TRP A 369 13.55 16.26 -17.02
N GLY A 370 13.97 17.16 -16.15
CA GLY A 370 13.10 17.92 -15.24
C GLY A 370 13.37 19.43 -15.31
N ARG A 371 12.99 20.15 -14.25
CA ARG A 371 13.13 21.61 -14.13
C ARG A 371 14.57 22.09 -14.39
N ASP A 372 15.54 21.31 -13.93
CA ASP A 372 16.97 21.63 -14.04
C ASP A 372 17.64 20.96 -15.26
N GLY A 373 16.85 20.33 -16.14
CA GLY A 373 17.31 19.61 -17.32
C GLY A 373 17.69 18.15 -17.04
N LEU A 374 18.62 17.61 -17.84
CA LEU A 374 19.25 16.31 -17.56
C LEU A 374 20.29 16.48 -16.45
N VAL A 375 20.16 15.73 -15.37
CA VAL A 375 21.10 15.75 -14.24
C VAL A 375 21.78 14.40 -14.15
N ALA A 376 23.12 14.39 -14.27
CA ALA A 376 23.91 13.19 -14.02
C ALA A 376 24.08 12.98 -12.51
N ASP A 377 24.11 11.72 -12.09
CA ASP A 377 24.44 11.30 -10.73
C ASP A 377 25.92 11.55 -10.38
N ALA A 378 26.32 11.12 -9.17
CA ALA A 378 27.67 11.32 -8.67
C ALA A 378 28.76 10.58 -9.48
N ASP A 379 28.38 9.52 -10.19
CA ASP A 379 29.26 8.69 -11.02
C ASP A 379 29.23 9.11 -12.50
N GLY A 380 28.40 10.11 -12.85
CA GLY A 380 28.27 10.64 -14.20
C GLY A 380 27.28 9.86 -15.07
N HIS A 381 26.50 8.96 -14.48
CA HIS A 381 25.39 8.28 -15.14
C HIS A 381 24.14 9.16 -15.08
N TYR A 382 23.31 9.10 -16.11
CA TYR A 382 22.02 9.80 -16.11
C TYR A 382 20.93 8.88 -15.56
N ASP A 383 21.26 8.07 -14.55
CA ASP A 383 20.41 6.98 -14.07
C ASP A 383 19.12 7.50 -13.43
N ALA A 384 18.09 6.68 -13.53
CA ALA A 384 16.75 6.97 -13.02
C ALA A 384 16.65 6.80 -11.50
N ASP A 385 17.77 6.79 -10.76
CA ASP A 385 17.78 6.84 -9.30
C ASP A 385 17.65 8.29 -8.77
N ASP A 386 17.34 9.23 -9.66
CA ASP A 386 16.23 10.19 -9.55
C ASP A 386 16.09 11.06 -8.28
N ARG A 387 17.12 11.10 -7.44
CA ARG A 387 17.27 12.05 -6.33
C ARG A 387 17.76 13.43 -6.81
N GLY A 388 18.20 13.54 -8.06
CA GLY A 388 18.80 14.76 -8.61
C GLY A 388 17.89 15.62 -9.49
N VAL A 389 16.89 15.03 -10.16
CA VAL A 389 16.06 15.74 -11.13
C VAL A 389 14.84 16.34 -10.43
N GLU A 390 14.81 17.66 -10.32
CA GLU A 390 13.66 18.39 -9.78
C GLU A 390 12.48 18.31 -10.78
N PRO A 391 11.29 17.84 -10.38
CA PRO A 391 10.13 17.72 -11.27
C PRO A 391 9.58 19.08 -11.70
N PHE A 392 8.90 19.12 -12.85
CA PHE A 392 8.10 20.27 -13.27
C PHE A 392 6.88 20.44 -12.35
N ALA A 393 6.79 21.55 -11.63
CA ALA A 393 5.66 21.87 -10.75
C ALA A 393 5.22 23.34 -10.88
N GLY A 394 4.00 23.66 -10.46
CA GLY A 394 3.46 25.03 -10.42
C GLY A 394 2.69 25.44 -11.67
N GLU A 395 2.59 26.75 -11.97
CA GLU A 395 1.89 27.32 -13.15
C GLU A 395 2.53 26.93 -14.49
N ASP A 396 3.71 26.33 -14.44
CA ASP A 396 4.54 25.87 -15.56
C ASP A 396 4.13 24.49 -16.11
N GLN A 397 2.83 24.17 -16.05
CA GLN A 397 2.30 22.84 -16.41
C GLN A 397 2.49 22.58 -17.90
N ASP A 398 2.11 23.52 -18.76
CA ASP A 398 2.31 23.38 -20.20
C ASP A 398 3.73 23.77 -20.59
N ARG A 399 4.47 22.80 -21.13
CA ARG A 399 5.83 22.95 -21.63
C ARG A 399 5.86 22.55 -23.10
N THR A 400 5.56 23.51 -23.96
CA THR A 400 5.75 23.35 -25.40
C THR A 400 7.09 23.96 -25.82
N GLU A 401 7.62 23.54 -26.97
CA GLU A 401 8.88 24.05 -27.53
C GLU A 401 10.14 23.64 -26.73
N LEU A 402 10.09 22.52 -26.01
CA LEU A 402 11.26 21.96 -25.37
C LEU A 402 12.31 21.56 -26.41
N VAL A 403 13.60 21.73 -26.07
CA VAL A 403 14.71 21.15 -26.83
C VAL A 403 15.53 20.34 -25.85
N ILE A 404 15.50 19.02 -26.01
CA ILE A 404 16.17 18.09 -25.11
C ILE A 404 17.38 17.50 -25.85
N GLU A 405 18.58 17.87 -25.41
CA GLU A 405 19.82 17.31 -25.92
C GLU A 405 20.24 16.13 -25.05
N ILE A 406 20.26 14.92 -25.63
CA ILE A 406 20.71 13.71 -24.94
C ILE A 406 22.24 13.58 -25.02
N PRO A 407 22.89 12.95 -24.01
CA PRO A 407 24.35 12.98 -23.88
C PRO A 407 25.09 12.17 -24.97
N GLU A 408 24.39 11.27 -25.65
CA GLU A 408 24.94 10.33 -26.61
C GLU A 408 24.04 10.25 -27.86
N THR A 409 24.55 9.67 -28.96
CA THR A 409 23.71 9.38 -30.13
C THR A 409 22.81 8.18 -29.87
N ARG A 410 21.73 8.04 -30.64
CA ARG A 410 20.82 6.88 -30.58
C ARG A 410 21.56 5.55 -30.71
N GLU A 411 22.49 5.46 -31.65
CA GLU A 411 23.29 4.26 -31.90
C GLU A 411 24.21 3.92 -30.72
N SER A 412 24.78 4.95 -30.06
CA SER A 412 25.61 4.77 -28.87
C SER A 412 24.80 4.23 -27.70
N LEU A 413 23.61 4.80 -27.46
CA LEU A 413 22.69 4.33 -26.42
C LEU A 413 22.28 2.87 -26.64
N ILE A 414 21.93 2.49 -27.87
CA ILE A 414 21.59 1.11 -28.21
C ILE A 414 22.78 0.18 -27.96
N ALA A 415 23.97 0.53 -28.46
CA ALA A 415 25.16 -0.31 -28.29
C ALA A 415 25.53 -0.51 -26.80
N LYS A 416 25.31 0.50 -25.96
CA LYS A 416 25.62 0.44 -24.53
C LYS A 416 24.54 -0.27 -23.71
N GLY A 417 23.27 -0.01 -24.01
CA GLY A 417 22.13 -0.47 -23.22
C GLY A 417 21.53 -1.80 -23.65
N CYS A 418 21.80 -2.26 -24.87
CA CYS A 418 21.17 -3.44 -25.46
C CYS A 418 22.14 -4.62 -25.71
N GLU A 419 23.43 -4.48 -25.36
CA GLU A 419 24.44 -5.54 -25.52
C GLU A 419 24.68 -6.36 -24.23
N SER A 420 23.84 -6.20 -23.21
CA SER A 420 23.97 -6.83 -21.88
C SER A 420 23.46 -8.27 -21.80
#